data_AF-A0A414Z807-F1
#
_entry.id   AF-A0A414Z807-F1
#
_cell.length_a   1.000
_cell.length_b   1.000
_cell.length_c   1.000
_cell.angle_alpha   90.00
_cell.angle_beta   90.00
_cell.angle_gamma   90.00
#
_symmetry.space_group_name_H-M   'P 1'
#
loop_
_entity.id
_entity.type
_entity.pdbx_description
1 polymer ?
#
loop_
_entity_poly.entity_id
_entity_poly.type
_entity_poly.pdbx_seq_one_letter_code
_entity_poly.pdbx_strand_id
1 'polypeptide(L)'
;MVKGRSSNLIKLRNEALLRRYYYWTEIRRIRFDDTYRILSEEEFFLSIDRIRAIIHANLGMLDNMEIKPSPRVRRSRPSRQLSLFKD
;
A
#
# COMPACT_ATOMS: atom_id res chain seq x y z
N MET A 1 33.18 -11.15 -9.29
CA MET A 1 31.81 -10.61 -9.21
C MET A 1 31.76 -9.69 -8.00
N VAL A 2 31.53 -8.39 -8.18
CA VAL A 2 31.41 -7.47 -7.04
C VAL A 2 30.18 -7.91 -6.24
N LYS A 3 30.39 -8.37 -5.00
CA LYS A 3 29.34 -8.82 -4.09
C LYS A 3 28.48 -7.60 -3.71
N GLY A 4 27.48 -7.31 -4.53
CA GLY A 4 26.58 -6.17 -4.38
C GLY A 4 25.12 -6.58 -4.52
N ARG A 5 24.21 -5.71 -4.09
CA ARG A 5 22.78 -5.90 -4.35
C ARG A 5 22.54 -5.84 -5.86
N SER A 6 21.81 -6.80 -6.40
CA SER A 6 21.43 -6.79 -7.81
C SER A 6 20.51 -5.61 -8.09
N SER A 7 21.01 -4.66 -8.89
CA SER A 7 20.27 -3.45 -9.28
C SER A 7 18.89 -3.78 -9.87
N ASN A 8 18.82 -4.84 -10.66
CA ASN A 8 17.57 -5.32 -11.26
C ASN A 8 16.54 -5.78 -10.21
N LEU A 9 16.95 -6.53 -9.18
CA LEU A 9 16.01 -6.97 -8.13
C LEU A 9 15.52 -5.79 -7.29
N ILE A 10 16.37 -4.78 -7.05
CA ILE A 10 15.95 -3.55 -6.36
C ILE A 10 14.87 -2.82 -7.17
N LYS A 11 15.06 -2.70 -8.48
CA LYS A 11 14.06 -2.07 -9.37
C LYS A 11 12.74 -2.82 -9.33
N LEU A 12 12.76 -4.14 -9.50
CA LEU A 12 11.56 -4.98 -9.44
C LEU A 12 10.82 -4.86 -8.10
N ARG A 13 11.56 -4.85 -6.98
CA ARG A 13 10.98 -4.63 -5.65
C ARG A 13 10.34 -3.25 -5.53
N ASN A 14 11.04 -2.19 -5.96
CA ASN A 14 10.51 -0.83 -5.86
C ASN A 14 9.24 -0.67 -6.70
N GLU A 15 9.19 -1.26 -7.89
CA GLU A 15 7.99 -1.26 -8.74
C GLU A 15 6.82 -2.02 -8.08
N ALA A 16 7.08 -3.19 -7.49
CA ALA A 16 6.08 -3.95 -6.73
C ALA A 16 5.55 -3.15 -5.52
N LEU A 17 6.44 -2.47 -4.79
CA LEU A 17 6.09 -1.63 -3.65
C LEU A 17 5.17 -0.47 -4.06
N LEU A 18 5.47 0.20 -5.18
CA LEU A 18 4.62 1.29 -5.69
C LEU A 18 3.22 0.81 -6.07
N ARG A 19 3.11 -0.35 -6.74
CA ARG A 19 1.79 -0.95 -7.05
C ARG A 19 0.98 -1.26 -5.79
N ARG A 20 1.63 -1.78 -4.74
CA ARG A 20 0.97 -2.10 -3.47
C ARG A 20 0.58 -0.85 -2.69
N TYR A 21 1.46 0.15 -2.66
CA TYR A 21 1.15 1.46 -2.08
C TYR A 21 -0.09 2.07 -2.74
N TYR A 22 -0.12 2.12 -4.07
CA TYR A 22 -1.29 2.59 -4.83
C TYR A 22 -2.56 1.81 -4.50
N TYR A 23 -2.48 0.47 -4.43
CA TYR A 23 -3.63 -0.36 -4.07
C TYR A 23 -4.19 0.02 -2.69
N TRP A 24 -3.33 0.24 -1.70
CA TRP A 24 -3.76 0.58 -0.35
C TRP A 24 -4.33 2.00 -0.25
N THR A 25 -3.72 3.00 -0.91
CA THR A 25 -4.16 4.40 -0.83
C THR A 25 -5.32 4.73 -1.75
N GLU A 26 -5.34 4.23 -2.99
CA GLU A 26 -6.36 4.62 -3.98
C GLU A 26 -7.55 3.67 -4.02
N ILE A 27 -7.28 2.37 -3.98
CA ILE A 27 -8.34 1.34 -4.11
C ILE A 27 -8.97 1.06 -2.74
N ARG A 28 -8.15 0.75 -1.73
CA ARG A 28 -8.62 0.45 -0.37
C ARG A 28 -8.84 1.70 0.48
N ARG A 29 -8.23 2.84 0.11
CA ARG A 29 -8.33 4.13 0.82
C ARG A 29 -7.96 4.05 2.29
N ILE A 30 -6.92 3.27 2.58
CA ILE A 30 -6.30 3.21 3.90
C ILE A 30 -5.48 4.50 4.11
N ARG A 31 -5.37 4.95 5.36
CA ARG A 31 -4.53 6.11 5.71
C ARG A 31 -3.06 5.81 5.41
N PHE A 32 -2.30 6.88 5.16
CA PHE A 32 -0.89 6.74 4.81
C PHE A 32 -0.08 6.03 5.90
N ASP A 33 -0.30 6.35 7.17
CA ASP A 33 0.43 5.73 8.29
C ASP A 33 0.20 4.22 8.37
N ASP A 34 -1.08 3.81 8.31
CA ASP A 34 -1.46 2.39 8.29
C ASP A 34 -0.92 1.69 7.04
N THR A 35 -0.94 2.36 5.89
CA THR A 35 -0.38 1.83 4.64
C THR A 35 1.11 1.57 4.77
N TYR A 36 1.87 2.51 5.35
CA TYR A 36 3.29 2.32 5.59
C TYR A 36 3.56 1.18 6.57
N ARG A 37 2.73 1.01 7.60
CA ARG A 37 2.86 -0.10 8.54
C ARG A 37 2.65 -1.45 7.86
N ILE A 38 1.59 -1.59 7.07
CA ILE A 38 1.29 -2.82 6.30
C ILE A 38 2.46 -3.16 5.35
N LEU A 39 2.91 -2.17 4.57
CA LEU A 39 4.02 -2.39 3.62
C LEU A 39 5.33 -2.75 4.34
N SER A 40 5.56 -2.17 5.53
CA SER A 40 6.74 -2.41 6.36
C SER A 40 6.71 -3.78 7.03
N GLU A 41 5.61 -4.15 7.68
CA GLU A 41 5.54 -5.31 8.60
C GLU A 41 5.02 -6.58 7.93
N GLU A 42 4.17 -6.46 6.90
CA GLU A 42 3.45 -7.60 6.33
C GLU A 42 3.94 -7.98 4.93
N GLU A 43 4.39 -7.01 4.13
CA GLU A 43 4.67 -7.24 2.70
C GLU A 43 6.15 -7.22 2.35
N PHE A 44 6.86 -6.11 2.67
CA PHE A 44 8.21 -5.88 2.15
C PHE A 44 9.31 -5.98 3.21
N PHE A 45 8.97 -5.97 4.50
CA PHE A 45 9.94 -6.09 5.60
C PHE A 45 11.06 -5.05 5.52
N LEU A 46 10.69 -3.82 5.12
CA LEU A 46 11.57 -2.66 5.01
C LEU A 46 11.13 -1.59 6.00
N SER A 47 12.08 -0.83 6.54
CA SER A 47 11.72 0.30 7.41
C SER A 47 10.82 1.30 6.70
N ILE A 48 9.91 1.91 7.47
CA ILE A 48 8.99 2.94 6.99
C ILE A 48 9.75 4.07 6.27
N ASP A 49 10.88 4.51 6.81
CA ASP A 49 11.71 5.55 6.19
C ASP A 49 12.22 5.14 4.81
N ARG A 50 12.60 3.87 4.64
CA ARG A 50 13.06 3.36 3.36
C ARG A 50 11.92 3.29 2.34
N ILE A 51 10.75 2.84 2.78
CA ILE A 51 9.53 2.79 1.95
C ILE A 51 9.15 4.20 1.51
N ARG A 52 9.12 5.15 2.43
CA ARG A 52 8.84 6.56 2.18
C ARG A 52 9.83 7.18 1.18
N ALA A 53 11.13 6.93 1.36
CA ALA A 53 12.15 7.40 0.42
C ALA A 53 11.96 6.81 -1.00
N ILE A 54 11.59 5.53 -1.12
CA ILE A 54 11.29 4.91 -2.40
C ILE A 54 10.05 5.55 -3.04
N ILE A 55 8.99 5.77 -2.28
CA ILE A 55 7.75 6.36 -2.80
C ILE A 55 7.99 7.80 -3.26
N HIS A 56 8.63 8.65 -2.44
CA HIS A 56 8.92 10.03 -2.83
C HIS A 56 9.84 10.11 -4.05
N ALA A 57 10.83 9.23 -4.17
CA ALA A 57 11.72 9.19 -5.33
C ALA A 57 11.01 8.77 -6.63
N ASN A 58 9.81 8.16 -6.55
CA ASN A 58 9.07 7.64 -7.70
C ASN A 58 7.65 8.23 -7.81
N LEU A 59 7.36 9.33 -7.12
CA LEU A 59 6.01 9.92 -7.07
C LEU A 59 5.48 10.29 -8.47
N GLY A 60 6.36 10.83 -9.33
CA GLY A 60 5.99 11.18 -10.72
C GLY A 60 5.62 9.98 -11.62
N MET A 61 5.93 8.74 -11.20
CA MET A 61 5.49 7.55 -11.92
C MET A 61 4.08 7.09 -11.52
N LEU A 62 3.57 7.52 -10.35
CA LEU A 62 2.26 7.11 -9.84
C LEU A 62 1.10 7.80 -10.59
N ASP A 63 1.29 9.04 -11.07
CA ASP A 63 0.27 9.79 -11.83
C ASP A 63 -0.11 9.12 -13.15
N ASN A 64 0.78 8.31 -13.72
CA ASN A 64 0.57 7.62 -15.01
C ASN A 64 -0.02 6.21 -14.84
N MET A 65 -0.24 5.75 -13.60
CA MET A 65 -0.77 4.42 -13.35
C MET A 65 -2.31 4.46 -13.50
N GLU A 66 -2.79 4.43 -14.75
CA GLU A 66 -4.22 4.34 -15.06
C GLU A 66 -4.81 3.05 -14.49
N ILE A 67 -5.54 3.14 -13.38
CA ILE A 67 -6.34 2.03 -12.85
C ILE A 67 -7.73 2.54 -12.50
N LYS A 68 -8.75 1.92 -13.09
CA LYS A 68 -10.17 2.27 -12.85
C LYS A 68 -10.49 2.09 -11.35
N PRO A 69 -11.12 3.07 -10.70
CA PRO A 69 -11.46 2.95 -9.29
C PRO A 69 -12.41 1.77 -9.08
N SER A 70 -12.10 0.93 -8.08
CA SER A 70 -13.02 -0.12 -7.63
C SER A 70 -14.31 0.52 -7.09
N PRO A 71 -15.49 -0.06 -7.38
CA PRO A 71 -16.75 0.47 -6.86
C PRO A 71 -16.69 0.64 -5.34
N ARG A 72 -17.06 1.82 -4.84
CA ARG A 72 -17.18 2.05 -3.40
C ARG A 72 -18.29 1.17 -2.85
N VAL A 73 -17.93 0.01 -2.31
CA VAL A 73 -18.87 -0.85 -1.59
C VAL A 73 -19.24 -0.13 -0.29
N ARG A 74 -20.46 0.44 -0.24
CA ARG A 74 -21.04 0.93 1.01
C ARG A 74 -21.16 -0.26 1.97
N ARG A 75 -20.37 -0.28 3.05
CA ARG A 75 -20.64 -1.21 4.15
C ARG A 75 -21.99 -0.80 4.75
N SER A 76 -22.94 -1.73 4.80
CA SER A 76 -24.18 -1.52 5.55
C SER A 76 -23.80 -1.29 7.00
N ARG A 77 -24.36 -0.24 7.62
CA ARG A 77 -24.28 -0.12 9.07
C ARG A 77 -25.04 -1.32 9.65
N PRO A 78 -24.47 -2.08 10.60
CA PRO A 78 -25.24 -3.12 11.27
C PRO A 78 -26.50 -2.45 11.87
N SER A 79 -27.65 -3.10 11.73
CA SER A 79 -28.89 -2.57 12.29
C SER A 79 -28.76 -2.45 13.81
N ARG A 80 -29.38 -1.43 14.42
CA ARG A 80 -29.35 -1.19 15.87
C ARG A 80 -29.79 -2.41 16.70
N GLN A 81 -30.51 -3.36 16.11
CA GLN A 81 -30.90 -4.61 16.75
C GLN A 81 -29.71 -5.55 17.00
N LEU A 82 -28.71 -5.58 16.12
CA LEU A 82 -27.53 -6.44 16.33
C LEU A 82 -26.60 -5.92 17.44
N SER A 83 -26.69 -4.65 17.84
CA SER A 83 -25.96 -4.14 19.00
C SER A 83 -26.56 -4.56 20.35
N LEU A 84 -27.79 -5.09 20.38
CA LEU A 84 -28.41 -5.60 21.61
C LEU A 84 -27.92 -7.01 22.01
N PHE A 85 -27.32 -7.76 21.08
CA PHE A 85 -26.86 -9.14 21.31
C PHE A 85 -25.36 -9.23 21.64
N LYS A 86 -24.77 -8.14 22.14
CA LYS A 86 -23.38 -8.12 22.54
C LYS A 86 -23.33 -8.24 24.07
N ASP A 87 -23.12 -9.48 24.53
CA ASP A 87 -22.80 -9.80 25.92
C ASP A 87 -21.41 -9.28 26.31
#